data_AF-A0A0C1RCX1-F1
#
_entry.id   AF-A0A0C1RCX1-F1
#
_cell.length_a   1.000
_cell.length_b   1.000
_cell.length_c   1.000
_cell.angle_alpha   90.00
_cell.angle_beta   90.00
_cell.angle_gamma   90.00
#
_symmetry.space_group_name_H-M   'P 1'
#
loop_
_entity.id
_entity.type
_entity.pdbx_description
1 polymer ?
#
loop_
_entity_poly.entity_id
_entity_poly.type
_entity_poly.pdbx_seq_one_letter_code
_entity_poly.pdbx_strand_id
1 'polypeptide(L)'
;MDKNYEKYVNNAIEWSKNHLNSREYCYHCLAFVEDALERSNDIEIFGGDTAKESADLYEAYKHTDIPPKGTFVFYDCSGVINDEYKNWGHVGLSMGNGEVIHAWDKVRIDNYLDIEKLVAAPGWEKPKFIGWVPLERIMLGFQRKTY
;
A
#
# COMPACT_ATOMS: atom_id res chain seq x y z
N MET A 1 14.72 11.65 7.79
CA MET A 1 13.64 11.01 8.54
C MET A 1 13.80 11.35 9.99
N ASP A 2 12.74 11.90 10.59
CA ASP A 2 12.67 12.09 12.04
C ASP A 2 12.80 10.72 12.72
N LYS A 3 13.55 10.61 13.83
CA LYS A 3 13.92 9.31 14.45
C LYS A 3 12.71 8.44 14.82
N ASN A 4 11.52 9.04 14.89
CA ASN A 4 10.28 8.36 15.24
C ASN A 4 9.68 7.54 14.08
N TYR A 5 9.83 7.98 12.83
CA TYR A 5 9.23 7.30 11.68
C TYR A 5 9.98 6.04 11.27
N GLU A 6 11.29 5.98 11.48
CA GLU A 6 12.07 4.78 11.17
C GLU A 6 11.58 3.56 11.97
N LYS A 7 11.19 3.77 13.24
CA LYS A 7 10.57 2.72 14.05
C LYS A 7 9.26 2.25 13.45
N TYR A 8 8.39 3.18 13.03
CA TYR A 8 7.10 2.83 12.43
C TYR A 8 7.23 2.05 11.14
N VAL A 9 8.17 2.47 10.28
CA VAL A 9 8.52 1.76 9.05
C VAL A 9 8.99 0.35 9.35
N ASN A 10 9.91 0.18 10.31
CA ASN A 10 10.45 -1.14 10.64
C ASN A 10 9.37 -2.07 11.20
N ASN A 11 8.53 -1.56 12.12
CA ASN A 11 7.39 -2.29 12.67
C ASN A 11 6.41 -2.74 11.58
N ALA A 12 6.06 -1.85 10.64
CA ALA A 12 5.13 -2.14 9.56
C ALA A 12 5.69 -3.20 8.60
N ILE A 13 6.98 -3.12 8.26
CA ILE A 13 7.66 -4.11 7.41
C ILE A 13 7.73 -5.47 8.12
N GLU A 14 8.08 -5.52 9.41
CA GLU A 14 8.12 -6.76 10.19
C GLU A 14 6.74 -7.40 10.27
N TRP A 15 5.72 -6.61 10.59
CA TRP A 15 4.33 -7.05 10.59
C TRP A 15 3.92 -7.61 9.23
N SER A 16 4.25 -6.93 8.14
CA SER A 16 3.94 -7.37 6.78
C SER A 16 4.62 -8.69 6.44
N LYS A 17 5.90 -8.86 6.82
CA LYS A 17 6.66 -10.10 6.62
C LYS A 17 6.08 -11.28 7.38
N ASN A 18 5.52 -11.06 8.57
CA ASN A 18 4.84 -12.11 9.35
C ASN A 18 3.53 -12.58 8.68
N HIS A 19 3.01 -11.84 7.69
CA HIS A 19 1.85 -12.23 6.90
C HIS A 19 2.23 -12.77 5.51
N LEU A 20 3.52 -12.92 5.19
CA LEU A 20 3.96 -13.38 3.87
C LEU A 20 3.33 -14.74 3.50
N ASN A 21 2.82 -14.84 2.28
CA ASN A 21 2.00 -15.95 1.76
C ASN A 21 0.61 -16.12 2.39
N SER A 22 0.19 -15.29 3.35
CA SER A 22 -1.20 -15.29 3.83
C SER A 22 -2.16 -14.90 2.70
N ARG A 23 -3.36 -15.50 2.71
CA ARG A 23 -4.46 -15.17 1.80
C ARG A 23 -5.57 -14.37 2.49
N GLU A 24 -5.39 -14.01 3.75
CA GLU A 24 -6.40 -13.28 4.54
C GLU A 24 -6.70 -11.88 3.99
N TYR A 25 -5.72 -11.27 3.33
CA TYR A 25 -5.85 -9.96 2.67
C TYR A 25 -6.03 -10.05 1.15
N CYS A 26 -6.44 -11.22 0.63
CA CYS A 26 -6.68 -11.40 -0.80
C CYS A 26 -7.67 -10.33 -1.29
N TYR A 27 -7.26 -9.53 -2.29
CA TYR A 27 -8.02 -8.38 -2.83
C TYR A 27 -8.25 -7.20 -1.88
N HIS A 28 -7.64 -7.19 -0.68
CA HIS A 28 -7.76 -6.12 0.31
C HIS A 28 -6.42 -5.39 0.50
N CYS A 29 -5.83 -4.91 -0.60
CA CYS A 29 -4.48 -4.29 -0.59
C CYS A 29 -4.36 -3.05 0.30
N LEU A 30 -5.37 -2.17 0.31
CA LEU A 30 -5.36 -0.97 1.15
C LEU A 30 -5.43 -1.33 2.63
N ALA A 31 -6.41 -2.15 3.02
CA ALA A 31 -6.53 -2.62 4.40
C ALA A 31 -5.26 -3.31 4.90
N PHE A 32 -4.56 -4.06 4.03
CA PHE A 32 -3.28 -4.69 4.38
C PHE A 32 -2.20 -3.67 4.75
N VAL A 33 -1.98 -2.63 3.93
CA VAL A 33 -0.91 -1.64 4.20
C VAL A 33 -1.28 -0.72 5.37
N GLU A 34 -2.57 -0.41 5.53
CA GLU A 34 -3.09 0.33 6.68
C GLU A 34 -2.92 -0.47 7.96
N ASP A 35 -3.38 -1.72 8.01
CA ASP A 35 -3.21 -2.59 9.18
C ASP A 35 -1.72 -2.83 9.50
N ALA A 36 -0.87 -2.97 8.49
CA ALA A 36 0.57 -3.06 8.68
C ALA A 36 1.13 -1.85 9.43
N LEU A 37 0.75 -0.64 9.03
CA LEU A 37 1.23 0.57 9.67
C LEU A 37 0.54 0.82 11.03
N GLU A 38 -0.78 0.67 11.09
CA GLU A 38 -1.61 0.98 12.25
C GLU A 38 -1.42 0.00 13.39
N ARG A 39 -1.60 -1.30 13.13
CA ARG A 39 -1.59 -2.33 14.19
C ARG A 39 -0.19 -2.56 14.75
N SER A 40 0.84 -2.38 13.94
CA SER A 40 2.22 -2.52 14.41
C SER A 40 2.71 -1.32 15.24
N ASN A 41 1.95 -0.21 15.24
CA ASN A 41 2.35 1.04 15.89
C ASN A 41 1.30 1.64 16.83
N ASP A 42 0.14 1.01 16.98
CA ASP A 42 -1.00 1.49 17.79
C ASP A 42 -1.46 2.89 17.39
N ILE A 43 -1.58 3.12 16.08
CA ILE A 43 -2.02 4.39 15.49
C ILE A 43 -3.20 4.18 14.55
N GLU A 44 -3.78 5.29 14.11
CA GLU A 44 -4.79 5.38 13.06
C GLU A 44 -4.37 6.45 12.05
N ILE A 45 -4.34 6.10 10.77
CA ILE A 45 -4.04 7.01 9.66
C ILE A 45 -5.32 7.35 8.89
N PHE A 46 -5.28 8.40 8.07
CA PHE A 46 -6.46 8.88 7.35
C PHE A 46 -6.24 8.82 5.84
N GLY A 47 -6.91 7.85 5.20
CA GLY A 47 -6.92 7.63 3.75
C GLY A 47 -8.31 7.79 3.12
N GLY A 48 -8.43 7.39 1.86
CA GLY A 48 -9.71 7.24 1.17
C GLY A 48 -10.25 5.81 1.27
N ASP A 49 -11.44 5.57 0.73
CA ASP A 49 -12.11 4.26 0.81
C ASP A 49 -11.47 3.23 -0.15
N THR A 50 -10.62 3.70 -1.08
CA THR A 50 -9.95 2.88 -2.09
C THR A 50 -8.48 3.26 -2.22
N ALA A 51 -7.64 2.34 -2.73
CA ALA A 51 -6.23 2.62 -2.93
C ALA A 51 -6.02 3.81 -3.89
N LYS A 52 -6.88 3.97 -4.91
CA LYS A 52 -6.83 5.10 -5.83
C LYS A 52 -7.18 6.42 -5.13
N GLU A 53 -8.24 6.45 -4.32
CA GLU A 53 -8.61 7.66 -3.57
C GLU A 53 -7.51 8.06 -2.56
N SER A 54 -6.93 7.08 -1.85
CA SER A 54 -5.77 7.31 -1.00
C SER A 54 -4.58 7.87 -1.79
N ALA A 55 -4.28 7.32 -2.98
CA ALA A 55 -3.21 7.83 -3.83
C ALA A 55 -3.41 9.31 -4.23
N ASP A 56 -4.65 9.69 -4.56
CA ASP A 56 -5.00 11.06 -4.93
C ASP A 56 -4.93 12.01 -3.74
N LEU A 57 -5.50 11.61 -2.59
CA LEU A 57 -5.46 12.37 -1.35
C LEU A 57 -4.03 12.64 -0.91
N TYR A 58 -3.15 11.64 -1.01
CA TYR A 58 -1.75 11.75 -0.64
C TYR A 58 -0.85 12.34 -1.73
N GLU A 59 -1.38 12.57 -2.93
CA GLU A 59 -0.65 13.11 -4.09
C GLU A 59 0.52 12.22 -4.55
N ALA A 60 0.31 10.90 -4.61
CA ALA A 60 1.33 9.91 -4.98
C ALA A 60 2.03 10.21 -6.32
N TYR A 61 1.31 10.83 -7.27
CA TYR A 61 1.82 11.22 -8.59
C TYR A 61 3.06 12.13 -8.54
N LYS A 62 3.36 12.77 -7.41
CA LYS A 62 4.53 13.63 -7.24
C LYS A 62 5.86 12.87 -7.20
N HIS A 63 5.82 11.56 -6.95
CA HIS A 63 7.02 10.74 -6.84
C HIS A 63 6.92 9.47 -7.68
N THR A 64 7.63 9.43 -8.80
CA THR A 64 7.58 8.34 -9.79
C THR A 64 8.93 7.66 -10.02
N ASP A 65 9.91 7.95 -9.17
CA ASP A 65 11.20 7.25 -9.13
C ASP A 65 11.13 6.00 -8.25
N ILE A 66 12.28 5.40 -7.93
CA ILE A 66 12.34 4.16 -7.15
C ILE A 66 11.83 4.42 -5.72
N PRO A 67 10.79 3.70 -5.25
CA PRO A 67 10.20 3.96 -3.94
C PRO A 67 11.19 3.73 -2.77
N PRO A 68 11.44 4.73 -1.91
CA PRO A 68 12.21 4.55 -0.69
C PRO A 68 11.55 3.58 0.29
N LYS A 69 12.34 3.00 1.19
CA LYS A 69 11.83 2.13 2.26
C LYS A 69 10.80 2.88 3.12
N GLY A 70 9.68 2.22 3.41
CA GLY A 70 8.61 2.73 4.28
C GLY A 70 7.57 3.59 3.58
N THR A 71 7.63 3.71 2.25
CA THR A 71 6.66 4.45 1.46
C THR A 71 5.50 3.55 1.01
N PHE A 72 4.31 4.13 0.84
CA PHE A 72 3.23 3.43 0.14
C PHE A 72 3.38 3.64 -1.36
N VAL A 73 3.24 2.56 -2.12
CA VAL A 73 3.46 2.51 -3.58
C VAL A 73 2.14 2.22 -4.24
N PHE A 74 1.68 3.12 -5.11
CA PHE A 74 0.33 3.12 -5.66
C PHE A 74 0.31 2.81 -7.15
N TYR A 75 -0.76 2.15 -7.57
CA TYR A 75 -1.01 1.75 -8.94
C TYR A 75 -2.47 2.02 -9.31
N ASP A 76 -2.73 2.39 -10.56
CA ASP A 76 -4.05 2.37 -11.14
C ASP A 76 -4.41 0.90 -11.35
N CYS A 77 -5.61 0.50 -10.94
CA CYS A 77 -6.10 -0.85 -11.13
C CYS A 77 -7.61 -0.81 -11.23
N SER A 78 -8.11 -0.92 -12.45
CA SER A 78 -9.54 -0.83 -12.74
C SER A 78 -10.17 -2.21 -12.85
N GLY A 79 -11.40 -2.33 -12.38
CA GLY A 79 -12.16 -3.57 -12.44
C GLY A 79 -13.58 -3.37 -11.99
N VAL A 80 -14.36 -4.46 -12.00
CA VAL A 80 -15.77 -4.43 -11.61
C VAL A 80 -15.93 -4.92 -10.18
N ILE A 81 -16.55 -4.11 -9.33
CA ILE A 81 -17.05 -4.49 -8.00
C ILE A 81 -18.52 -4.06 -7.93
N ASN A 82 -19.43 -4.96 -7.53
CA ASN A 82 -20.87 -4.69 -7.44
C ASN A 82 -21.46 -4.03 -8.70
N ASP A 83 -21.12 -4.56 -9.88
CA ASP A 83 -21.52 -4.07 -11.21
C ASP A 83 -21.02 -2.66 -11.58
N GLU A 84 -20.16 -2.06 -10.75
CA GLU A 84 -19.50 -0.78 -11.04
C GLU A 84 -18.08 -1.00 -11.56
N TYR A 85 -17.82 -0.57 -12.80
CA TYR A 85 -16.45 -0.47 -13.31
C TYR A 85 -15.84 0.86 -12.87
N LYS A 86 -14.79 0.78 -12.04
CA LYS A 86 -14.06 1.93 -11.51
C LYS A 86 -12.58 1.57 -11.36
N ASN A 87 -11.73 2.61 -11.32
CA ASN A 87 -10.36 2.48 -10.84
C ASN A 87 -10.35 2.43 -9.30
N TRP A 88 -10.21 1.22 -8.75
CA TRP A 88 -10.10 0.98 -7.31
C TRP A 88 -8.67 1.18 -6.81
N GLY A 89 -7.71 1.09 -7.73
CA GLY A 89 -6.28 1.19 -7.46
C GLY A 89 -5.71 -0.08 -6.82
N HIS A 90 -4.38 -0.08 -6.65
CA HIS A 90 -3.66 -1.08 -5.88
C HIS A 90 -2.54 -0.40 -5.10
N VAL A 91 -2.20 -0.93 -3.93
CA VAL A 91 -1.16 -0.36 -3.05
C VAL A 91 -0.29 -1.43 -2.42
N GLY A 92 0.97 -1.09 -2.18
CA GLY A 92 1.92 -1.89 -1.42
C GLY A 92 2.83 -1.05 -0.53
N LEU A 93 3.54 -1.70 0.38
CA LEU A 93 4.54 -1.09 1.26
C LEU A 93 5.94 -1.35 0.72
N SER A 94 6.70 -0.29 0.43
CA SER A 94 8.09 -0.41 -0.02
C SER A 94 8.99 -0.87 1.13
N MET A 95 9.78 -1.91 0.89
CA MET A 95 10.86 -2.35 1.77
C MET A 95 12.21 -1.69 1.42
N GLY A 96 12.24 -0.85 0.38
CA GLY A 96 13.43 -0.25 -0.18
C GLY A 96 14.01 -1.06 -1.34
N ASN A 97 14.95 -0.48 -2.07
CA ASN A 97 15.63 -1.11 -3.22
C ASN A 97 14.67 -1.64 -4.31
N GLY A 98 13.49 -1.03 -4.43
CA GLY A 98 12.46 -1.42 -5.40
C GLY A 98 11.63 -2.64 -4.99
N GLU A 99 11.86 -3.25 -3.82
CA GLU A 99 11.02 -4.33 -3.31
C GLU A 99 9.77 -3.78 -2.61
N VAL A 100 8.61 -4.32 -2.95
CA VAL A 100 7.31 -3.92 -2.40
C VAL A 100 6.59 -5.15 -1.87
N ILE A 101 6.21 -5.14 -0.60
CA ILE A 101 5.32 -6.14 -0.02
C ILE A 101 3.87 -5.67 -0.16
N HIS A 102 3.00 -6.52 -0.71
CA HIS A 102 1.62 -6.17 -0.98
C HIS A 102 0.71 -7.39 -0.96
N ALA A 103 -0.59 -7.16 -0.80
CA ALA A 103 -1.61 -8.20 -0.93
C ALA A 103 -2.24 -8.18 -2.32
N TRP A 104 -2.16 -9.30 -3.04
CA TRP A 104 -2.80 -9.51 -4.34
C TRP A 104 -3.73 -10.73 -4.27
N ASP A 105 -3.29 -11.88 -4.79
CA ASP A 105 -3.88 -13.21 -4.57
C ASP A 105 -3.48 -13.83 -3.22
N LYS A 106 -2.34 -13.36 -2.70
CA LYS A 106 -1.77 -13.58 -1.39
C LYS A 106 -0.87 -12.40 -1.05
N VAL A 107 -0.41 -12.31 0.20
CA VAL A 107 0.69 -11.41 0.56
C VAL A 107 1.98 -11.92 -0.08
N ARG A 108 2.63 -11.05 -0.83
CA ARG A 108 3.81 -11.36 -1.64
C ARG A 108 4.74 -10.16 -1.75
N ILE A 109 5.95 -10.42 -2.20
CA ILE A 109 6.97 -9.41 -2.45
C ILE A 109 7.29 -9.47 -3.93
N ASP A 110 7.18 -8.34 -4.60
CA ASP A 110 7.54 -8.18 -6.01
C ASP A 110 8.31 -6.87 -6.18
N ASN A 111 9.07 -6.74 -7.26
CA ASN A 111 9.64 -5.45 -7.62
C ASN A 111 8.50 -4.49 -8.01
N TYR A 112 8.63 -3.21 -7.65
CA TYR A 112 7.58 -2.22 -7.89
C TYR A 112 7.13 -2.12 -9.37
N LEU A 113 7.98 -2.39 -10.36
CA LEU A 113 7.58 -2.43 -11.78
C LEU A 113 7.13 -3.83 -12.24
N ASP A 114 7.52 -4.89 -11.52
CA ASP A 114 7.05 -6.25 -11.83
C ASP A 114 5.60 -6.46 -11.40
N ILE A 115 5.10 -5.64 -10.46
CA ILE A 115 3.68 -5.62 -10.09
C ILE A 115 2.79 -5.38 -11.31
N GLU A 116 3.19 -4.51 -12.25
CA GLU A 116 2.45 -4.25 -13.51
C GLU A 116 2.29 -5.48 -14.41
N LYS A 117 3.12 -6.50 -14.19
CA LYS A 117 3.14 -7.74 -14.98
C LYS A 117 2.30 -8.85 -14.36
N LEU A 118 1.77 -8.63 -13.15
CA LEU A 118 0.93 -9.63 -12.47
C LEU A 118 -0.32 -9.97 -13.29
N VAL A 119 -0.75 -11.21 -13.13
CA VAL A 119 -2.01 -11.66 -13.70
C VAL A 119 -3.14 -11.09 -12.85
N ALA A 120 -3.97 -10.27 -13.49
CA ALA A 120 -5.18 -9.73 -12.90
C ALA A 120 -6.30 -10.77 -12.86
N ALA A 121 -7.22 -10.63 -11.91
CA ALA A 121 -8.44 -11.43 -11.89
C ALA A 121 -9.28 -11.16 -13.15
N PRO A 122 -10.13 -12.11 -13.59
CA PRO A 122 -11.04 -11.86 -14.70
C PRO A 122 -11.86 -10.57 -14.50
N GLY A 123 -11.92 -9.73 -15.53
CA GLY A 123 -12.61 -8.43 -15.47
C GLY A 123 -11.80 -7.29 -14.85
N TRP A 124 -10.56 -7.54 -14.44
CA TRP A 124 -9.64 -6.51 -13.95
C TRP A 124 -8.54 -6.20 -14.96
N GLU A 125 -8.16 -4.93 -15.02
CA GLU A 125 -6.97 -4.48 -15.72
C GLU A 125 -5.71 -4.79 -14.92
N LYS A 126 -4.58 -4.84 -15.60
CA LYS A 126 -3.28 -4.94 -14.94
C LYS A 126 -2.98 -3.63 -14.20
N PRO A 127 -2.30 -3.71 -13.04
CA PRO A 127 -1.93 -2.51 -12.31
C PRO A 127 -0.94 -1.67 -13.13
N LYS A 128 -1.01 -0.35 -13.01
CA LYS A 128 -0.09 0.60 -13.64
C LYS A 128 0.46 1.57 -12.61
N PHE A 129 1.76 1.70 -12.51
CA PHE A 129 2.40 2.50 -11.47
C PHE A 129 2.01 3.97 -11.57
N ILE A 130 1.49 4.53 -10.47
CA ILE A 130 1.10 5.95 -10.35
C ILE A 130 2.25 6.73 -9.71
N GLY A 131 2.82 6.17 -8.64
CA GLY A 131 3.81 6.85 -7.81
C GLY A 131 3.83 6.32 -6.38
N TRP A 132 4.62 6.96 -5.53
CA TRP A 132 4.75 6.59 -4.12
C TRP A 132 4.58 7.80 -3.20
N VAL A 133 4.30 7.52 -1.92
CA VAL A 133 4.05 8.54 -0.90
C VAL A 133 4.97 8.31 0.30
N PRO A 134 5.70 9.33 0.78
CA PRO A 134 6.52 9.23 1.97
C PRO A 134 5.65 9.05 3.23
N LEU A 135 6.18 8.33 4.22
CA LEU A 135 5.46 8.09 5.47
C LEU A 135 5.05 9.41 6.15
N GLU A 136 5.88 10.44 6.07
CA GLU A 136 5.59 11.77 6.59
C GLU A 136 4.28 12.36 6.04
N ARG A 137 3.94 12.07 4.78
CA ARG A 137 2.70 12.55 4.14
C ARG A 137 1.48 11.73 4.56
N ILE A 138 1.64 10.41 4.68
CA ILE A 138 0.60 9.47 5.15
C ILE A 138 0.22 9.78 6.60
N MET A 139 1.22 10.13 7.40
CA MET A 139 1.06 10.41 8.83
C MET A 139 0.49 11.81 9.11
N LEU A 140 0.14 12.62 8.10
CA LEU A 140 -0.50 13.91 8.36
C LEU A 140 -1.89 13.72 8.98
N GLY A 141 -2.06 14.18 10.22
CA GLY A 141 -3.32 14.11 10.95
C GLY A 141 -3.54 12.81 11.72
N PHE A 142 -2.59 11.86 11.71
CA PHE A 142 -2.71 10.57 12.41
C PHE A 142 -3.00 10.73 13.91
N GLN A 143 -3.62 9.72 14.49
CA GLN A 143 -3.94 9.69 15.92
C GLN A 143 -3.37 8.42 16.57
N ARG A 144 -3.10 8.49 17.88
CA ARG A 144 -2.80 7.29 18.67
C ARG A 144 -4.11 6.59 19.03
N LYS A 145 -4.17 5.27 18.87
CA LYS A 145 -5.29 4.49 19.40
C LYS A 145 -5.15 4.45 20.91
N THR A 146 -6.06 5.15 21.59
CA THR A 146 -6.15 5.15 23.05
C THR A 146 -7.25 4.18 23.42
N TYR A 147 -6.89 3.00 23.95
CA TYR A 147 -7.82 2.03 24.51
C TYR A 147 -8.21 2.41 25.93
#